data_AF-A0A352KW19-F1
#
_entry.id   AF-A0A352KW19-F1
#
_cell.length_a   1.000
_cell.length_b   1.000
_cell.length_c   1.000
_cell.angle_alpha   90.00
_cell.angle_beta   90.00
_cell.angle_gamma   90.00
#
_symmetry.space_group_name_H-M   'P 1'
#
loop_
_entity.id
_entity.type
_entity.pdbx_description
1 polymer ?
#
loop_
_entity_poly.entity_id
_entity_poly.type
_entity_poly.pdbx_seq_one_letter_code
_entity_poly.pdbx_strand_id
1 'polypeptide(L)'
;MASTSAKPLNVQPSIWRRSLSVWQRVLLLCVVLLLAGWSWWGGEAGAVRSEAEFIPAEAVCEAALRQVFDAWVAGAAAGPVAGTAPVVHVTDSTRVKQRPLLAWEILGRVPGNAPGCYAVRLQLDQPREERRERYVVIGIDPLWVFRHEDYDLLMHWEHPMEPVSGESRPAVSGEQQR
;
A
#
# COMPACT_ATOMS: atom_id res chain seq x y z
N MET A 1 36.97 -62.30 66.45
CA MET A 1 36.50 -63.36 65.52
C MET A 1 35.73 -62.70 64.38
N ALA A 2 35.76 -63.34 63.20
CA ALA A 2 35.14 -62.97 61.93
C ALA A 2 35.94 -62.02 61.01
N SER A 3 36.90 -62.62 60.33
CA SER A 3 37.42 -62.20 59.02
C SER A 3 36.31 -62.00 57.99
N THR A 4 36.45 -60.98 57.14
CA THR A 4 36.07 -61.12 55.74
C THR A 4 36.94 -60.25 54.85
N SER A 5 37.54 -60.94 53.90
CA SER A 5 38.41 -60.49 52.81
C SER A 5 37.53 -60.11 51.62
N ALA A 6 37.79 -58.98 50.96
CA ALA A 6 37.32 -58.76 49.58
C ALA A 6 38.08 -57.60 48.88
N LYS A 7 39.09 -57.99 48.09
CA LYS A 7 39.42 -57.57 46.71
C LYS A 7 39.32 -56.07 46.32
N PRO A 8 40.40 -55.44 45.80
CA PRO A 8 40.30 -54.10 45.22
C PRO A 8 39.53 -54.14 43.90
N LEU A 9 38.44 -53.37 43.82
CA LEU A 9 37.65 -53.16 42.61
C LEU A 9 38.39 -52.22 41.68
N ASN A 10 39.13 -52.81 40.75
CA ASN A 10 39.56 -52.20 39.50
C ASN A 10 38.32 -51.97 38.62
N VAL A 11 37.90 -50.71 38.43
CA VAL A 11 36.88 -50.35 37.44
C VAL A 11 37.34 -49.14 36.63
N GLN A 12 37.57 -49.42 35.36
CA GLN A 12 37.92 -48.55 34.25
C GLN A 12 37.02 -47.31 34.14
N PRO A 13 37.54 -46.13 33.75
CA PRO A 13 36.68 -45.05 33.27
C PRO A 13 36.12 -45.42 31.89
N SER A 14 34.90 -45.95 31.85
CA SER A 14 34.20 -46.21 30.61
C SER A 14 33.81 -44.87 29.96
N ILE A 15 34.64 -44.43 29.01
CA ILE A 15 34.38 -43.34 28.09
C ILE A 15 33.16 -43.73 27.22
N TRP A 16 31.95 -43.43 27.69
CA TRP A 16 30.74 -43.48 26.87
C TRP A 16 30.51 -42.12 26.21
N ARG A 17 31.44 -41.70 25.35
CA ARG A 17 31.05 -40.82 24.24
C ARG A 17 30.25 -41.68 23.28
N ARG A 18 28.95 -41.82 23.53
CA ARG A 18 28.01 -42.26 22.48
C ARG A 18 28.09 -41.20 21.39
N SER A 19 28.88 -41.48 20.36
CA SER A 19 28.92 -40.67 19.15
C SER A 19 27.51 -40.66 18.59
N LEU A 20 26.80 -39.54 18.76
CA LEU A 20 25.52 -39.28 18.12
C LEU A 20 25.72 -39.57 16.63
N SER A 21 24.94 -40.52 16.10
CA SER A 21 25.05 -40.93 14.70
C SER A 21 24.83 -39.71 13.80
N VAL A 22 25.44 -39.73 12.62
CA VAL A 22 25.30 -38.65 11.63
C VAL A 22 23.82 -38.34 11.37
N TRP A 23 22.96 -39.37 11.39
CA TRP A 23 21.51 -39.25 11.28
C TRP A 23 20.86 -38.47 12.43
N GLN A 24 21.31 -38.65 13.67
CA GLN A 24 20.84 -37.86 14.82
C GLN A 24 21.28 -36.39 14.74
N ARG A 25 22.46 -36.12 14.18
CA ARG A 25 22.94 -34.75 13.93
C ARG A 25 22.16 -34.08 12.80
N VAL A 26 21.81 -34.82 11.74
CA VAL A 26 20.97 -34.35 10.63
C VAL A 26 19.55 -34.06 11.12
N LEU A 27 18.95 -34.95 11.94
CA LEU A 27 17.62 -34.73 12.51
C LEU A 27 17.58 -33.49 13.43
N LEU A 28 18.59 -33.29 14.27
CA LEU A 28 18.67 -32.09 15.12
C LEU A 28 18.85 -30.80 14.30
N LEU A 29 19.62 -30.83 13.21
CA LEU A 29 19.73 -29.70 12.29
C LEU A 29 18.41 -29.37 11.58
N CYS A 30 17.66 -30.38 11.13
CA CYS A 30 16.34 -30.16 10.51
C CYS A 30 15.32 -29.58 11.49
N VAL A 31 15.33 -30.01 12.75
CA VAL A 31 14.43 -29.47 13.79
C VAL A 31 14.78 -28.02 14.15
N VAL A 32 16.07 -27.68 14.25
CA VAL A 32 16.50 -26.29 14.46
C VAL A 32 16.14 -25.40 13.27
N LEU A 33 16.29 -25.87 12.04
CA LEU A 33 15.88 -25.14 10.85
C LEU A 33 14.35 -24.98 10.74
N LEU A 34 13.58 -25.97 11.20
CA LEU A 34 12.11 -25.87 11.26
C LEU A 34 11.62 -24.90 12.34
N LEU A 35 12.31 -24.81 13.49
CA LEU A 35 11.97 -23.85 14.55
C LEU A 35 12.47 -22.42 14.24
N ALA A 36 13.61 -22.27 13.56
CA ALA A 36 14.09 -20.97 13.07
C ALA A 36 13.30 -20.47 11.85
N GLY A 37 12.69 -21.37 11.07
CA GLY A 37 11.84 -21.00 9.92
C GLY A 37 10.55 -20.29 10.31
N TRP A 38 10.08 -20.43 11.57
CA TRP A 38 8.83 -19.80 12.02
C TRP A 38 8.99 -18.36 12.51
N SER A 39 10.22 -17.91 12.76
CA SER A 39 10.47 -16.52 13.19
C SER A 39 10.74 -15.55 12.04
N TRP A 40 10.84 -16.04 10.81
CA TRP A 40 11.04 -15.20 9.61
C TRP A 40 9.76 -15.01 8.76
N TRP A 41 8.69 -15.75 9.06
CA TRP A 41 7.36 -15.45 8.50
C TRP A 41 6.50 -14.73 9.54
N GLY A 42 7.10 -13.75 10.22
CA GLY A 42 6.34 -12.74 10.94
C GLY A 42 5.59 -11.93 9.90
N GLY A 43 4.35 -12.35 9.62
CA GLY A 43 3.42 -11.56 8.83
C GLY A 43 3.38 -10.17 9.44
N GLU A 44 3.69 -9.15 8.62
CA GLU A 44 3.29 -7.79 8.91
C GLU A 44 1.78 -7.85 9.11
N ALA A 45 1.36 -7.87 10.38
CA ALA A 45 0.01 -7.52 10.74
C ALA A 45 -0.17 -6.13 10.13
N GLY A 46 -0.94 -6.06 9.05
CA GLY A 46 -1.20 -4.83 8.32
C GLY A 46 -1.71 -3.81 9.32
N ALA A 47 -0.81 -2.95 9.78
CA ALA A 47 -1.20 -1.77 10.53
C ALA A 47 -2.13 -1.04 9.58
N VAL A 48 -3.37 -0.85 10.02
CA VAL A 48 -4.33 -0.02 9.29
C VAL A 48 -3.69 1.36 9.20
N ARG A 49 -3.07 1.66 8.05
CA ARG A 49 -2.41 2.92 7.80
C ARG A 49 -3.46 4.00 8.00
N SER A 50 -3.19 4.92 8.93
CA SER A 50 -4.09 6.04 9.15
C SER A 50 -4.18 6.85 7.86
N GLU A 51 -5.34 7.40 7.55
CA GLU A 51 -5.56 8.25 6.36
C GLU A 51 -4.51 9.39 6.25
N ALA A 52 -4.04 9.87 7.40
CA ALA A 52 -2.98 10.87 7.50
C ALA A 52 -1.64 10.45 6.86
N GLU A 53 -1.37 9.15 6.75
CA GLU A 53 -0.14 8.61 6.14
C GLU A 53 -0.13 8.78 4.61
N PHE A 54 -1.29 8.94 3.99
CA PHE A 54 -1.42 9.18 2.56
C PHE A 54 -1.45 10.66 2.19
N ILE A 55 -1.17 11.55 3.16
CA ILE A 55 -1.00 12.98 2.93
C ILE A 55 0.49 13.24 2.71
N PRO A 56 0.92 13.57 1.48
CA PRO A 56 2.31 13.91 1.23
C PRO A 56 2.71 15.19 1.96
N ALA A 57 3.99 15.31 2.28
CA ALA A 57 4.55 16.53 2.84
C ALA A 57 4.36 17.71 1.86
N GLU A 58 4.23 18.93 2.39
CA GLU A 58 3.95 20.14 1.60
C GLU A 58 4.93 20.34 0.43
N ALA A 59 6.23 20.15 0.68
CA ALA A 59 7.25 20.25 -0.36
C ALA A 59 7.05 19.22 -1.50
N VAL A 60 6.54 18.02 -1.17
CA VAL A 60 6.23 16.97 -2.17
C VAL A 60 4.99 17.35 -2.98
N CYS A 61 3.96 17.89 -2.31
CA CYS A 61 2.75 18.38 -2.97
C CYS A 61 3.07 19.49 -3.98
N GLU A 62 3.84 20.50 -3.56
CA GLU A 62 4.23 21.59 -4.45
C GLU A 62 5.09 21.09 -5.62
N ALA A 63 6.06 20.21 -5.35
CA ALA A 63 6.88 19.64 -6.41
C ALA A 63 6.05 18.88 -7.45
N ALA A 64 5.09 18.06 -7.00
CA ALA A 64 4.17 17.35 -7.89
C ALA A 64 3.31 18.32 -8.73
N LEU A 65 2.75 19.37 -8.12
CA LEU A 65 1.99 20.38 -8.85
C LEU A 65 2.82 21.08 -9.91
N ARG A 66 4.06 21.48 -9.58
CA ARG A 66 4.98 22.11 -10.55
C ARG A 66 5.23 21.20 -11.74
N GLN A 67 5.55 19.92 -11.50
CA GLN A 67 5.76 18.92 -12.56
C GLN A 67 4.53 18.76 -13.46
N VAL A 68 3.33 18.72 -12.86
CA VAL A 68 2.06 18.62 -13.59
C VAL A 68 1.82 19.83 -14.49
N PHE A 69 2.02 21.04 -13.97
CA PHE A 69 1.75 22.24 -14.72
C PHE A 69 2.83 22.53 -15.76
N ASP A 70 4.10 22.21 -15.49
CA ASP A 70 5.17 22.26 -16.50
C ASP A 70 4.90 21.28 -17.65
N ALA A 71 4.46 20.05 -17.34
CA ALA A 71 4.06 19.09 -18.35
C ALA A 71 2.87 19.59 -19.17
N TRP A 72 1.89 20.25 -18.55
CA TRP A 72 0.74 20.82 -19.26
C TRP A 72 1.15 22.00 -20.16
N VAL A 73 2.04 22.88 -19.71
CA VAL A 73 2.62 23.93 -20.56
C VAL A 73 3.35 23.32 -21.77
N ALA A 74 4.02 22.18 -21.59
CA ALA A 74 4.64 21.42 -22.68
C ALA A 74 3.64 20.67 -23.59
N GLY A 75 2.33 20.76 -23.31
CA GLY A 75 1.27 20.15 -24.12
C GLY A 75 0.91 18.72 -23.73
N ALA A 76 1.34 18.23 -22.55
CA ALA A 76 0.94 16.92 -22.06
C ALA A 76 -0.55 16.89 -21.67
N ALA A 77 -1.22 15.77 -21.98
CA ALA A 77 -2.58 15.51 -21.56
C ALA A 77 -2.67 15.16 -20.07
N ALA A 78 -3.90 15.17 -19.51
CA ALA A 78 -4.15 14.59 -18.20
C ALA A 78 -3.85 13.07 -18.22
N GLY A 79 -3.32 12.55 -17.10
CA GLY A 79 -2.86 11.17 -16.98
C GLY A 79 -1.50 11.09 -16.28
N PRO A 80 -0.72 10.02 -16.48
CA PRO A 80 0.61 9.89 -15.91
C PRO A 80 1.57 10.94 -16.51
N VAL A 81 2.25 11.68 -15.64
CA VAL A 81 3.32 12.61 -16.03
C VAL A 81 4.61 11.81 -16.26
N ALA A 82 5.20 11.94 -17.44
CA ALA A 82 6.42 11.23 -17.79
C ALA A 82 7.63 11.78 -17.00
N GLY A 83 8.55 10.90 -16.61
CA GLY A 83 9.82 11.29 -15.98
C GLY A 83 9.74 11.67 -14.51
N THR A 84 8.61 11.41 -13.84
CA THR A 84 8.45 11.65 -12.39
C THR A 84 8.68 10.37 -11.59
N ALA A 85 9.35 10.47 -10.44
CA ALA A 85 9.45 9.41 -9.43
C ALA A 85 9.19 10.03 -8.05
N PRO A 86 8.13 9.63 -7.31
CA PRO A 86 7.08 8.65 -7.68
C PRO A 86 6.28 9.09 -8.91
N VAL A 87 5.53 8.16 -9.51
CA VAL A 87 4.72 8.48 -10.69
C VAL A 87 3.62 9.47 -10.29
N VAL A 88 3.54 10.61 -10.97
CA VAL A 88 2.48 11.61 -10.74
C VAL A 88 1.36 11.38 -11.75
N HIS A 89 0.15 11.14 -11.26
CA HIS A 89 -1.05 11.00 -12.08
C HIS A 89 -1.93 12.23 -11.93
N VAL A 90 -2.41 12.75 -13.06
CA VAL A 90 -3.30 13.90 -13.12
C VAL A 90 -4.70 13.45 -13.50
N THR A 91 -5.69 13.87 -12.72
CA THR A 91 -7.11 13.75 -13.04
C THR A 91 -7.72 15.14 -13.09
N ASP A 92 -7.99 15.60 -14.31
CA ASP A 92 -8.66 16.86 -14.59
C ASP A 92 -9.57 16.69 -15.80
N SER A 93 -10.87 16.64 -15.53
CA SER A 93 -11.93 16.45 -16.53
C SER A 93 -12.01 17.58 -17.55
N THR A 94 -11.51 18.78 -17.23
CA THR A 94 -11.54 19.91 -18.18
C THR A 94 -10.47 19.81 -19.26
N ARG A 95 -9.38 19.08 -18.99
CA ARG A 95 -8.29 18.87 -19.95
C ARG A 95 -8.64 17.91 -21.08
N VAL A 96 -9.82 17.28 -21.06
CA VAL A 96 -10.32 16.45 -22.18
C VAL A 96 -10.39 17.24 -23.49
N LYS A 97 -10.61 18.57 -23.42
CA LYS A 97 -10.59 19.46 -24.60
C LYS A 97 -9.19 19.92 -25.02
N GLN A 98 -8.14 19.51 -24.30
CA GLN A 98 -6.72 19.80 -24.57
C GLN A 98 -6.43 21.30 -24.78
N ARG A 99 -7.02 22.16 -23.95
CA ARG A 99 -6.70 23.59 -23.98
C ARG A 99 -5.24 23.80 -23.53
N PRO A 100 -4.42 24.54 -24.31
CA PRO A 100 -3.05 24.85 -23.90
C PRO A 100 -3.03 25.71 -22.63
N LEU A 101 -2.06 25.44 -21.76
CA LEU A 101 -1.74 26.29 -20.62
C LEU A 101 -0.56 27.19 -20.99
N LEU A 102 -0.74 28.51 -20.85
CA LEU A 102 0.30 29.50 -21.15
C LEU A 102 1.20 29.77 -19.94
N ALA A 103 0.58 29.91 -18.77
CA ALA A 103 1.28 30.20 -17.53
C ALA A 103 0.48 29.70 -16.33
N TRP A 104 1.16 29.48 -15.22
CA TRP A 104 0.55 29.05 -13.98
C TRP A 104 1.30 29.62 -12.78
N GLU A 105 0.60 29.70 -11.66
CA GLU A 105 1.17 30.12 -10.38
C GLU A 105 0.44 29.41 -9.24
N ILE A 106 1.19 28.79 -8.34
CA ILE A 106 0.66 28.26 -7.08
C ILE A 106 0.48 29.45 -6.14
N LEU A 107 -0.77 29.76 -5.80
CA LEU A 107 -1.12 30.88 -4.90
C LEU A 107 -0.92 30.50 -3.43
N GLY A 108 -0.89 29.21 -3.12
CA GLY A 108 -0.64 28.66 -1.80
C GLY A 108 -1.67 27.61 -1.40
N ARG A 109 -1.47 27.06 -0.20
CA ARG A 109 -2.35 26.07 0.39
C ARG A 109 -3.66 26.70 0.85
N VAL A 110 -4.77 26.00 0.65
CA VAL A 110 -6.11 26.46 1.03
C VAL A 110 -6.88 25.36 1.78
N PRO A 111 -7.84 25.70 2.64
CA PRO A 111 -8.73 24.71 3.22
C PRO A 111 -9.57 24.04 2.11
N GLY A 112 -9.77 22.74 2.24
CA GLY A 112 -10.59 21.94 1.33
C GLY A 112 -10.86 20.55 1.90
N ASN A 113 -11.54 19.71 1.12
CA ASN A 113 -11.91 18.34 1.52
C ASN A 113 -10.71 17.40 1.68
N ALA A 114 -9.52 17.83 1.27
CA ALA A 114 -8.27 17.12 1.49
C ALA A 114 -7.20 18.06 2.06
N PRO A 115 -6.32 17.59 2.96
CA PRO A 115 -5.26 18.41 3.53
C PRO A 115 -4.26 18.93 2.50
N GLY A 116 -4.05 18.21 1.39
CA GLY A 116 -3.18 18.61 0.28
C GLY A 116 -3.84 19.52 -0.76
N CYS A 117 -4.70 20.46 -0.35
CA CYS A 117 -5.42 21.35 -1.28
C CYS A 117 -4.68 22.69 -1.51
N TYR A 118 -4.52 23.07 -2.77
CA TYR A 118 -3.78 24.26 -3.21
C TYR A 118 -4.62 25.08 -4.19
N ALA A 119 -4.59 26.40 -4.03
CA ALA A 119 -5.11 27.33 -5.03
C ALA A 119 -4.06 27.60 -6.09
N VAL A 120 -4.47 27.52 -7.36
CA VAL A 120 -3.60 27.73 -8.51
C VAL A 120 -4.25 28.70 -9.47
N ARG A 121 -3.50 29.69 -9.92
CA ARG A 121 -3.87 30.57 -11.01
C ARG A 121 -3.36 29.97 -12.33
N LEU A 122 -4.24 29.85 -13.31
CA LEU A 122 -3.96 29.30 -14.63
C LEU A 122 -4.28 30.35 -15.70
N GLN A 123 -3.41 30.49 -16.68
CA GLN A 123 -3.66 31.26 -17.90
C GLN A 123 -3.83 30.29 -19.05
N LEU A 124 -5.07 30.07 -19.47
CA LEU A 124 -5.41 29.16 -20.57
C LEU A 124 -5.42 29.91 -21.90
N ASP A 125 -5.14 29.18 -22.97
CA ASP A 125 -5.33 29.67 -24.34
C ASP A 125 -6.63 29.12 -24.96
N GLN A 126 -7.02 29.70 -26.09
CA GLN A 126 -8.10 29.25 -26.97
C GLN A 126 -9.46 29.00 -26.25
N PRO A 127 -10.17 30.05 -25.79
CA PRO A 127 -9.80 31.47 -25.81
C PRO A 127 -8.85 31.82 -24.65
N ARG A 128 -8.24 33.02 -24.68
CA ARG A 128 -7.43 33.46 -23.55
C ARG A 128 -8.30 33.72 -22.34
N GLU A 129 -7.98 33.05 -21.23
CA GLU A 129 -8.77 33.10 -20.01
C GLU A 129 -7.88 32.89 -18.79
N GLU A 130 -8.02 33.74 -17.77
CA GLU A 130 -7.43 33.48 -16.45
C GLU A 130 -8.44 32.73 -15.59
N ARG A 131 -8.00 31.64 -14.97
CA ARG A 131 -8.79 30.86 -14.01
C ARG A 131 -8.07 30.73 -12.69
N ARG A 132 -8.84 30.69 -11.62
CA ARG A 132 -8.36 30.32 -10.28
C ARG A 132 -9.07 29.03 -9.92
N GLU A 133 -8.29 27.96 -9.87
CA GLU A 133 -8.78 26.62 -9.62
C GLU A 133 -8.08 26.05 -8.38
N ARG A 134 -8.65 24.99 -7.81
CA ARG A 134 -8.06 24.28 -6.68
C ARG A 134 -7.65 22.89 -7.12
N TYR A 135 -6.52 22.44 -6.61
CA TYR A 135 -5.98 21.11 -6.86
C TYR A 135 -5.67 20.40 -5.56
N VAL A 136 -5.96 19.10 -5.52
CA VAL A 136 -5.74 18.23 -4.38
C VAL A 136 -4.63 17.25 -4.71
N VAL A 137 -3.62 17.16 -3.85
CA VAL A 137 -2.53 16.18 -3.95
C VAL A 137 -2.65 15.14 -2.84
N ILE A 138 -2.70 13.86 -3.21
CA ILE A 138 -2.79 12.73 -2.29
C ILE A 138 -1.95 11.53 -2.78
N GLY A 139 -1.66 10.59 -1.89
CA GLY A 139 -0.95 9.35 -2.21
C GLY A 139 0.52 9.38 -1.80
N ILE A 140 1.24 8.31 -2.17
CA ILE A 140 2.65 8.09 -1.83
C ILE A 140 3.40 7.68 -3.09
N ASP A 141 3.04 6.53 -3.64
CA ASP A 141 3.52 6.05 -4.94
C ASP A 141 2.43 5.15 -5.57
N PRO A 142 1.68 5.63 -6.58
CA PRO A 142 1.81 6.94 -7.21
C PRO A 142 1.29 8.12 -6.37
N LEU A 143 1.70 9.34 -6.75
CA LEU A 143 1.07 10.58 -6.32
C LEU A 143 -0.08 10.93 -7.27
N TRP A 144 -1.21 11.36 -6.73
CA TRP A 144 -2.37 11.79 -7.50
C TRP A 144 -2.60 13.28 -7.33
N VAL A 145 -2.82 13.96 -8.45
CA VAL A 145 -3.20 15.36 -8.54
C VAL A 145 -4.59 15.45 -9.17
N PHE A 146 -5.58 15.80 -8.36
CA PHE A 146 -6.96 15.99 -8.80
C PHE A 146 -7.28 17.47 -8.93
N ARG A 147 -8.08 17.85 -9.92
CA ARG A 147 -8.85 19.10 -9.80
C ARG A 147 -9.83 18.93 -8.64
N HIS A 148 -9.97 19.94 -7.81
CA HIS A 148 -10.76 19.84 -6.58
C HIS A 148 -12.22 19.43 -6.85
N GLU A 149 -12.84 19.95 -7.91
CA GLU A 149 -14.22 19.58 -8.24
C GLU A 149 -14.32 18.11 -8.69
N ASP A 150 -13.28 17.57 -9.34
CA ASP A 150 -13.26 16.15 -9.72
C ASP A 150 -13.04 15.26 -8.49
N TYR A 151 -12.20 15.70 -7.55
CA TYR A 151 -12.02 15.03 -6.27
C TYR A 151 -13.32 15.02 -5.46
N ASP A 152 -14.01 16.15 -5.39
CA ASP A 152 -15.28 16.28 -4.69
C ASP A 152 -16.34 15.35 -5.29
N LEU A 153 -16.44 15.27 -6.62
CA LEU A 153 -17.35 14.33 -7.28
C LEU A 153 -17.04 12.87 -6.91
N LEU A 154 -15.77 12.50 -6.81
CA LEU A 154 -15.36 11.15 -6.39
C LEU A 154 -15.76 10.86 -4.94
N MET A 155 -15.65 11.84 -4.04
CA MET A 155 -16.00 11.68 -2.62
C MET A 155 -17.51 11.59 -2.36
N HIS A 156 -18.32 12.22 -3.21
CA HIS A 156 -19.78 12.25 -3.07
C HIS A 156 -20.49 11.20 -3.92
N TRP A 157 -19.75 10.27 -4.53
CA TRP A 157 -20.37 9.26 -5.36
C TRP A 157 -20.99 8.15 -4.51
N GLU A 158 -22.32 8.18 -4.37
CA GLU A 158 -23.09 7.09 -3.76
C GLU A 158 -23.32 5.96 -4.78
N HIS A 159 -22.81 4.76 -4.50
CA HIS A 159 -23.20 3.56 -5.23
C HIS A 159 -24.46 2.96 -4.58
N PRO A 160 -25.60 2.85 -5.28
CA PRO A 160 -26.70 2.03 -4.81
C PRO A 160 -26.23 0.58 -4.80
N MET A 161 -26.01 0.04 -3.60
CA MET A 161 -25.86 -1.40 -3.42
C MET A 161 -27.24 -2.01 -3.64
N GLU A 162 -27.42 -2.79 -4.71
CA GLU A 162 -28.60 -3.65 -4.81
C GLU A 162 -28.62 -4.55 -3.56
N PRO A 163 -29.74 -4.62 -2.82
CA PRO A 163 -29.82 -5.53 -1.70
C PRO A 163 -29.59 -6.94 -2.23
N VAL A 164 -28.60 -7.63 -1.65
CA VAL A 164 -28.33 -9.03 -1.94
C VAL A 164 -29.63 -9.79 -1.69
N SER A 165 -30.28 -10.22 -2.77
CA SER A 165 -31.51 -11.00 -2.73
C SER A 165 -31.18 -12.37 -2.15
N GLY A 166 -31.32 -12.48 -0.83
CA GLY A 166 -31.24 -13.74 -0.12
C GLY A 166 -32.32 -14.71 -0.63
N GLU A 167 -31.87 -15.93 -0.92
CA GLU A 167 -32.64 -17.16 -0.90
C GLU A 167 -33.68 -17.39 -2.02
N SER A 168 -33.23 -17.73 -3.22
CA SER A 168 -33.97 -18.66 -4.08
C SER A 168 -33.41 -20.07 -3.89
N ARG A 169 -33.72 -20.71 -2.77
CA ARG A 169 -33.48 -22.15 -2.60
C ARG A 169 -34.43 -22.90 -3.54
N PRO A 170 -33.95 -23.64 -4.55
CA PRO A 170 -34.84 -24.50 -5.31
C PRO A 170 -35.37 -25.58 -4.34
N ALA A 171 -36.69 -25.66 -4.22
CA ALA A 171 -37.34 -26.75 -3.50
C ALA A 171 -36.95 -28.05 -4.20
N VAL A 172 -36.05 -28.82 -3.58
CA VAL A 172 -35.80 -30.22 -3.94
C VAL A 172 -37.11 -30.96 -3.69
N SER A 173 -37.83 -31.24 -4.77
CA SER A 173 -38.96 -32.15 -4.81
C SER A 173 -38.42 -33.57 -4.56
N GLY A 174 -38.37 -33.96 -3.29
CA GLY A 174 -38.18 -35.35 -2.88
C GLY A 174 -39.51 -36.08 -2.94
N GLU A 175 -39.54 -37.13 -3.76
CA GLU A 175 -40.61 -38.11 -3.91
C GLU A 175 -40.99 -38.86 -2.61
N GLN A 176 -42.24 -39.35 -2.61
CA GLN A 176 -42.74 -40.62 -2.07
C GLN A 176 -43.21 -40.77 -0.60
N GLN A 177 -44.41 -41.39 -0.54
CA GLN A 177 -44.99 -42.29 0.48
C GLN A 177 -45.71 -41.69 1.70
N ARG A 178 -47.05 -41.65 1.64
CA ARG A 178 -47.91 -42.77 2.07
C ARG A 178 -49.34 -42.65 1.58
#